data_AF-A0A712CQS3-F1
#
_entry.id   AF-A0A712CQS3-F1
#
_cell.length_a   1.000
_cell.length_b   1.000
_cell.length_c   1.000
_cell.angle_alpha   90.00
_cell.angle_beta   90.00
_cell.angle_gamma   90.00
#
_symmetry.space_group_name_H-M   'P 1'
#
loop_
_entity.id
_entity.type
_entity.pdbx_description
1 polymer ?
#
loop_
_entity_poly.entity_id
_entity_poly.type
_entity_poly.pdbx_seq_one_letter_code
_entity_poly.pdbx_strand_id
1 'polypeptide(L)'
;ISHQGYRRLLSRAREYVLENMSEPLTVLDLCNQLHVSRRTLQNAFHAILGIGPNAWLKRIRLNAVRRELISPWSQSATVKDAAMQWGFWHLGQFATDYQQLFAEKPSLTLHQRMRQWA
;
A
#
# COMPACT_ATOMS: atom_id res chain seq x y z
N ILE A 1 0.12 -25.51 7.93
CA ILE A 1 1.37 -24.82 7.52
C ILE A 1 2.11 -24.43 8.79
N SER A 2 3.41 -24.73 8.90
CA SER A 2 4.21 -24.35 10.07
C SER A 2 4.46 -22.85 10.10
N HIS A 3 4.83 -22.30 11.27
CA HIS A 3 5.17 -20.88 11.39
C HIS A 3 6.31 -20.46 10.44
N GLN A 4 7.30 -21.34 10.22
CA GLN A 4 8.34 -21.12 9.20
C GLN A 4 7.77 -21.06 7.78
N GLY A 5 6.77 -21.89 7.47
CA GLY A 5 6.07 -21.86 6.18
C GLY A 5 5.32 -20.54 5.94
N TYR A 6 4.70 -19.97 6.98
CA TYR A 6 4.07 -18.64 6.87
C TYR A 6 5.07 -17.51 6.67
N ARG A 7 6.23 -17.54 7.35
CA ARG A 7 7.30 -16.56 7.09
C ARG A 7 7.77 -16.60 5.64
N ARG A 8 8.00 -17.81 5.09
CA ARG A 8 8.40 -17.98 3.68
C ARG A 8 7.34 -17.47 2.71
N LEU A 9 6.06 -17.75 2.99
CA LEU A 9 4.95 -17.25 2.18
C LEU A 9 4.90 -15.71 2.16
N LEU A 10 5.11 -15.07 3.31
CA LEU A 10 5.14 -13.60 3.39
C LEU A 10 6.37 -12.98 2.74
N SER A 11 7.53 -13.63 2.82
CA SER A 11 8.72 -13.20 2.09
C SER A 11 8.45 -13.17 0.58
N ARG A 12 7.88 -14.25 0.03
CA ARG A 12 7.50 -14.31 -1.39
C ARG A 12 6.42 -13.29 -1.76
N ALA A 13 5.44 -13.06 -0.87
CA ALA A 13 4.44 -12.02 -1.08
C ALA A 13 5.08 -10.62 -1.17
N ARG A 14 6.07 -10.34 -0.31
CA ARG A 14 6.81 -9.08 -0.31
C ARG A 14 7.65 -8.92 -1.57
N GLU A 15 8.40 -9.95 -1.96
CA GLU A 15 9.20 -9.97 -3.20
C GLU A 15 8.32 -9.66 -4.40
N TYR A 16 7.19 -10.36 -4.55
CA TYR A 16 6.27 -10.12 -5.65
C TYR A 16 5.71 -8.70 -5.67
N VAL A 17 5.36 -8.14 -4.50
CA VAL A 17 4.89 -6.74 -4.45
C VAL A 17 5.99 -5.77 -4.87
N LEU A 18 7.23 -5.98 -4.44
CA LEU A 18 8.36 -5.11 -4.81
C LEU A 18 8.66 -5.15 -6.31
N GLU A 19 8.53 -6.32 -6.94
CA GLU A 19 8.73 -6.52 -8.37
C GLU A 19 7.62 -5.89 -9.24
N ASN A 20 6.41 -5.71 -8.68
CA ASN A 20 5.22 -5.28 -9.43
C ASN A 20 4.60 -4.00 -8.85
N MET A 21 5.43 -3.08 -8.34
CA MET A 21 4.95 -1.83 -7.74
C MET A 21 4.38 -0.83 -8.75
N SER A 22 4.44 -1.09 -10.07
CA SER A 22 3.91 -0.18 -11.09
C SER A 22 2.38 -0.07 -11.06
N GLU A 23 1.68 -1.11 -10.57
CA GLU A 23 0.22 -1.14 -10.52
C GLU A 23 -0.31 -1.62 -9.16
N PRO A 24 -1.55 -1.23 -8.76
CA PRO A 24 -2.11 -1.61 -7.47
C PRO A 24 -2.49 -3.10 -7.38
N LEU A 25 -1.57 -3.94 -6.90
CA LEU A 25 -1.83 -5.37 -6.66
C LEU A 25 -2.99 -5.66 -5.71
N THR A 26 -3.79 -6.67 -6.02
CA THR A 26 -4.91 -7.15 -5.22
C THR A 26 -4.55 -8.40 -4.41
N VAL A 27 -5.40 -8.74 -3.44
CA VAL A 27 -5.26 -10.02 -2.69
C VAL A 27 -5.40 -11.22 -3.62
N LEU A 28 -6.19 -11.11 -4.70
CA LEU A 28 -6.34 -12.19 -5.66
C LEU A 28 -5.04 -12.43 -6.44
N ASP A 29 -4.35 -11.36 -6.83
CA ASP A 29 -3.05 -11.47 -7.51
C ASP A 29 -2.02 -12.18 -6.63
N LEU A 30 -1.98 -11.84 -5.33
CA LEU A 30 -1.14 -12.55 -4.36
C LEU A 30 -1.51 -14.03 -4.25
N CYS A 31 -2.80 -14.37 -4.22
CA CYS A 31 -3.24 -15.77 -4.15
C CYS A 31 -2.82 -16.56 -5.39
N ASN A 32 -2.99 -15.97 -6.57
CA ASN A 32 -2.66 -16.58 -7.85
C ASN A 32 -1.14 -16.79 -7.96
N GLN A 33 -0.35 -15.76 -7.67
CA GLN A 33 1.10 -15.82 -7.76
C GLN A 33 1.72 -16.79 -6.75
N LEU A 34 1.18 -16.85 -5.54
CA LEU A 34 1.72 -17.68 -4.47
C LEU A 34 1.14 -19.10 -4.46
N HIS A 35 0.16 -19.38 -5.33
CA HIS A 35 -0.58 -20.64 -5.41
C HIS A 35 -1.19 -21.06 -4.07
N VAL A 36 -1.84 -20.11 -3.38
CA VAL A 36 -2.51 -20.36 -2.10
C VAL A 36 -3.93 -19.84 -2.09
N SER A 37 -4.79 -20.48 -1.30
CA SER A 37 -6.14 -19.96 -1.07
C SER A 37 -6.11 -18.64 -0.29
N ARG A 38 -7.15 -17.82 -0.46
CA ARG A 38 -7.35 -16.58 0.32
C ARG A 38 -7.27 -16.83 1.83
N ARG A 39 -7.89 -17.92 2.32
CA ARG A 39 -7.85 -18.34 3.72
C ARG A 39 -6.40 -18.59 4.20
N THR A 40 -5.60 -19.28 3.39
CA THR A 40 -4.19 -19.55 3.73
C THR A 40 -3.39 -18.26 3.81
N LEU A 41 -3.57 -17.37 2.84
CA LEU A 41 -2.92 -16.07 2.81
C LEU A 41 -3.32 -15.24 4.04
N GLN A 42 -4.61 -15.15 4.35
CA GLN A 42 -5.12 -14.43 5.53
C GLN A 42 -4.52 -14.97 6.83
N ASN A 43 -4.53 -16.28 7.02
CA ASN A 43 -3.95 -16.90 8.22
C ASN A 43 -2.45 -16.58 8.35
N ALA A 44 -1.69 -16.66 7.26
CA ALA A 44 -0.26 -16.35 7.26
C ALA A 44 0.01 -14.88 7.64
N PHE A 45 -0.76 -13.97 7.06
CA PHE A 45 -0.67 -12.54 7.32
C PHE A 45 -0.98 -12.20 8.78
N HIS A 46 -2.08 -12.74 9.33
CA HIS A 46 -2.41 -12.56 10.74
C HIS A 46 -1.38 -13.20 11.68
N ALA A 47 -0.91 -14.41 11.39
CA ALA A 47 0.05 -15.11 12.23
C ALA A 47 1.41 -14.40 12.33
N ILE A 48 1.86 -13.75 11.26
CA ILE A 48 3.21 -13.15 11.20
C ILE A 48 3.20 -11.63 11.39
N LEU A 49 2.19 -10.91 10.90
CA LEU A 49 2.13 -9.44 10.93
C LEU A 49 1.00 -8.89 11.81
N GLY A 50 0.13 -9.74 12.35
CA GLY A 50 -1.04 -9.34 13.14
C GLY A 50 -2.16 -8.67 12.33
N ILE A 51 -1.98 -8.48 11.01
CA ILE A 51 -2.94 -7.81 10.12
C ILE A 51 -3.25 -8.67 8.91
N GLY A 52 -4.42 -8.47 8.30
CA GLY A 52 -4.79 -9.16 7.07
C GLY A 52 -4.12 -8.60 5.80
N PRO A 53 -4.15 -9.34 4.68
CA PRO A 53 -3.47 -8.96 3.43
C PRO A 53 -4.01 -7.66 2.82
N ASN A 54 -5.31 -7.40 2.93
CA ASN A 54 -5.90 -6.13 2.47
C ASN A 54 -5.35 -4.93 3.24
N ALA A 55 -5.23 -5.03 4.57
CA ALA A 55 -4.69 -3.96 5.40
C ALA A 55 -3.21 -3.72 5.09
N TRP A 56 -2.45 -4.80 4.85
CA TRP A 56 -1.06 -4.71 4.44
C TRP A 56 -0.90 -4.05 3.06
N LEU A 57 -1.64 -4.49 2.03
CA LEU A 57 -1.63 -3.87 0.70
C LEU A 57 -2.06 -2.40 0.76
N LYS A 58 -3.08 -2.07 1.57
CA LYS A 58 -3.49 -0.67 1.81
C LYS A 58 -2.34 0.16 2.37
N ARG A 59 -1.59 -0.33 3.37
CA ARG A 59 -0.43 0.37 3.92
C ARG A 59 0.66 0.59 2.87
N ILE A 60 0.91 -0.40 2.00
CA ILE A 60 1.88 -0.24 0.89
C ILE A 60 1.44 0.88 -0.06
N ARG A 61 0.17 0.86 -0.49
CA ARG A 61 -0.39 1.88 -1.38
C ARG A 61 -0.37 3.27 -0.74
N LEU A 62 -0.72 3.40 0.55
CA LEU A 62 -0.63 4.67 1.29
C LEU A 62 0.81 5.21 1.34
N ASN A 63 1.80 4.34 1.58
CA ASN A 63 3.21 4.73 1.53
C ASN A 63 3.64 5.16 0.13
N ALA A 64 3.13 4.50 -0.91
CA ALA A 64 3.40 4.87 -2.27
C ALA A 64 2.83 6.25 -2.63
N VAL A 65 1.59 6.53 -2.24
CA VAL A 65 0.99 7.87 -2.36
C VAL A 65 1.84 8.90 -1.62
N ARG A 66 2.27 8.62 -0.39
CA ARG A 66 3.12 9.56 0.35
C ARG A 66 4.42 9.87 -0.41
N ARG A 67 5.07 8.87 -1.01
CA ARG A 67 6.27 9.07 -1.84
C ARG A 67 5.99 9.99 -3.04
N GLU A 68 4.86 9.80 -3.71
CA GLU A 68 4.43 10.70 -4.79
C GLU A 68 4.24 12.14 -4.28
N LEU A 69 3.54 12.31 -3.16
CA LEU A 69 3.19 13.63 -2.63
C LEU A 69 4.38 14.41 -2.06
N ILE A 70 5.47 13.75 -1.65
CA ILE A 70 6.71 14.42 -1.18
C ILE A 70 7.74 14.60 -2.29
N SER A 71 7.69 13.81 -3.37
CA SER A 71 8.70 13.86 -4.43
C SER A 71 8.49 15.10 -5.32
N PRO A 72 9.53 15.92 -5.55
CA PRO A 72 9.44 17.05 -6.48
C PRO A 72 9.33 16.62 -7.95
N TRP A 73 9.77 15.41 -8.25
CA TRP A 73 9.78 14.85 -9.61
C TRP A 73 8.52 14.05 -9.94
N SER A 74 7.59 13.93 -9.00
CA SER A 74 6.33 13.22 -9.24
C SER A 74 5.46 14.01 -10.22
N GLN A 75 4.88 13.28 -11.18
CA GLN A 75 3.95 13.82 -12.17
C GLN A 75 2.54 14.05 -11.57
N SER A 76 2.27 13.52 -10.38
CA SER A 76 1.00 13.73 -9.70
C SER A 76 0.93 15.17 -9.17
N ALA A 77 0.18 16.03 -9.85
CA ALA A 77 0.00 17.43 -9.47
C ALA A 77 -0.96 17.59 -8.27
N THR A 78 -1.90 16.66 -8.08
CA THR A 78 -2.91 16.73 -7.02
C THR A 78 -2.93 15.49 -6.13
N VAL A 79 -3.52 15.64 -4.94
CA VAL A 79 -3.80 14.51 -4.04
C VAL A 79 -4.69 13.46 -4.71
N LYS A 80 -5.65 13.90 -5.54
CA LYS A 80 -6.57 13.01 -6.24
C LYS A 80 -5.81 12.14 -7.24
N ASP A 81 -4.92 12.72 -8.02
CA ASP A 81 -4.16 11.99 -9.05
C ASP A 81 -3.28 10.91 -8.40
N ALA A 82 -2.55 11.29 -7.35
CA ALA A 82 -1.72 10.35 -6.59
C ALA A 82 -2.57 9.24 -5.93
N ALA A 83 -3.74 9.57 -5.38
CA ALA A 83 -4.63 8.58 -4.78
C ALA A 83 -5.17 7.59 -5.82
N MET A 84 -5.63 8.09 -6.97
CA MET A 84 -6.19 7.26 -8.04
C MET A 84 -5.14 6.35 -8.68
N GLN A 85 -3.93 6.86 -8.92
CA GLN A 85 -2.81 6.06 -9.44
C GLN A 85 -2.53 4.82 -8.59
N TRP A 86 -2.70 4.93 -7.26
CA TRP A 86 -2.49 3.83 -6.32
C TRP A 86 -3.77 3.09 -5.92
N GLY A 87 -4.86 3.28 -6.68
CA GLY A 87 -6.08 2.50 -6.58
C GLY A 87 -7.05 2.93 -5.47
N PHE A 88 -6.98 4.19 -5.03
CA PHE A 88 -7.95 4.76 -4.08
C PHE A 88 -9.04 5.55 -4.80
N TRP A 89 -10.23 4.95 -4.92
CA TRP A 89 -11.39 5.56 -5.59
C TRP A 89 -12.29 6.38 -4.66
N HIS A 90 -12.23 6.12 -3.34
CA HIS A 90 -13.01 6.83 -2.32
C HIS A 90 -12.13 7.82 -1.56
N LEU A 91 -12.01 9.05 -2.07
CA LEU A 91 -11.06 10.05 -1.58
C LEU A 91 -11.24 10.42 -0.10
N GLY A 92 -12.48 10.46 0.41
CA GLY A 92 -12.75 10.71 1.82
C GLY A 92 -12.17 9.63 2.74
N GLN A 93 -12.45 8.36 2.44
CA GLN A 93 -11.90 7.23 3.20
C GLN A 93 -10.38 7.16 3.08
N PHE A 94 -9.84 7.39 1.88
CA PHE A 94 -8.40 7.47 1.66
C PHE A 94 -7.75 8.55 2.55
N ALA A 95 -8.31 9.76 2.61
CA ALA A 95 -7.76 10.83 3.43
C ALA A 95 -7.75 10.47 4.93
N THR A 96 -8.81 9.82 5.41
CA THR A 96 -8.89 9.30 6.77
C THR A 96 -7.83 8.23 7.03
N ASP A 97 -7.72 7.23 6.15
CA ASP A 97 -6.74 6.14 6.29
C ASP A 97 -5.29 6.67 6.23
N TYR A 98 -5.03 7.64 5.35
CA TYR A 98 -3.74 8.33 5.23
C TYR A 98 -3.41 9.07 6.53
N GLN A 99 -4.34 9.88 7.04
CA GLN A 99 -4.15 10.62 8.29
C GLN A 99 -3.93 9.70 9.49
N GLN A 100 -4.63 8.57 9.56
CA GLN A 100 -4.41 7.58 10.61
C GLN A 100 -3.00 6.96 10.56
N LEU A 101 -2.50 6.67 9.35
CA LEU A 101 -1.18 6.05 9.20
C LEU A 101 -0.03 7.03 9.40
N PHE A 102 -0.24 8.30 9.04
CA PHE A 102 0.83 9.30 8.90
C PHE A 102 0.73 10.49 9.85
N ALA A 103 -0.32 10.55 10.67
CA ALA A 103 -0.66 11.67 11.55
C ALA A 103 -0.78 13.03 10.82
N GLU A 104 -1.01 13.00 9.51
CA GLU A 104 -1.00 14.18 8.64
C GLU A 104 -1.99 13.99 7.49
N LYS A 105 -2.65 15.07 7.02
CA LYS A 105 -3.53 15.00 5.84
C LYS A 105 -2.70 14.97 4.55
N PRO A 106 -3.11 14.24 3.50
CA PRO A 106 -2.38 14.17 2.24
C PRO A 106 -2.25 15.54 1.55
N SER A 107 -3.24 16.43 1.72
CA SER A 107 -3.17 17.81 1.24
C SER A 107 -2.09 18.63 1.93
N LEU A 108 -1.83 18.39 3.22
CA LEU A 108 -0.76 19.08 3.94
C LEU A 108 0.60 18.60 3.47
N THR A 109 0.78 17.29 3.27
CA THR A 109 2.00 16.71 2.69
C THR A 109 2.31 17.34 1.32
N LEU A 110 1.32 17.43 0.44
CA LEU A 110 1.47 18.04 -0.89
C LEU A 110 1.81 19.54 -0.80
N HIS A 111 1.13 20.27 0.08
CA HIS A 111 1.35 21.70 0.26
C HIS A 111 2.75 22.01 0.82
N GLN A 112 3.29 21.16 1.70
CA GLN A 112 4.66 21.29 2.19
C GLN A 112 5.68 21.12 1.07
N ARG A 113 5.49 20.10 0.20
CA ARG A 113 6.28 19.96 -1.02
C ARG A 113 6.24 21.25 -1.84
N MET A 114 5.05 21.77 -2.17
CA MET A 114 4.92 22.95 -3.01
C MET A 114 5.60 24.20 -2.44
N ARG A 115 5.63 24.36 -1.11
CA ARG A 115 6.34 25.48 -0.45
C ARG A 115 7.86 25.34 -0.43
N GLN A 116 8.39 24.12 -0.42
CA GLN A 116 9.84 23.89 -0.42
C GLN A 116 10.49 24.16 -1.78
N TRP A 117 9.69 24.23 -2.84
CA TRP A 117 10.13 24.44 -4.22
C TRP A 117 9.47 25.64 -4.91
N ALA A 118 8.87 26.55 -4.14
CA ALA A 118 8.45 27.88 -4.59
C ALA A 118 9.53 28.91 -4.20
#